data_AF-A0AAU2JIH9-F1
#
_entry.id   AF-A0AAU2JIH9-F1
#
_cell.length_a   1.000
_cell.length_b   1.000
_cell.length_c   1.000
_cell.angle_alpha   90.00
_cell.angle_beta   90.00
_cell.angle_gamma   90.00
#
_symmetry.space_group_name_H-M   'P 1'
#
loop_
_entity.id
_entity.type
_entity.pdbx_description
1 polymer ?
#
loop_
_entity_poly.entity_id
_entity_poly.type
_entity_poly.pdbx_seq_one_letter_code
_entity_poly.pdbx_strand_id
1 'polypeptide(L)'
;MTADSAGRAEEPAQSLLLWRARKDLGEDRPLPSYETNRRHRWTGAELERAKMHRTALVSGAPEQVHAVLTALATTHGVDELIVNTLTADPADRQRSYELPAEAFELPPVRQQAPVPAPALRP
;
A
#
# COMPACT_ATOMS: atom_id res chain seq x y z
N MET A 1 -1.51 -2.99 -0.80
CA MET A 1 -0.20 -3.55 -1.20
C MET A 1 -0.42 -4.92 -1.83
N THR A 2 -0.22 -5.03 -3.13
CA THR A 2 -0.34 -6.29 -3.88
C THR A 2 1.05 -6.81 -4.23
N ALA A 3 1.26 -8.12 -4.10
CA ALA A 3 2.48 -8.78 -4.55
C ALA A 3 2.13 -10.09 -5.27
N ASP A 4 3.10 -10.76 -5.92
CA ASP A 4 2.85 -11.98 -6.71
C ASP A 4 2.29 -13.14 -5.87
N SER A 5 2.41 -13.08 -4.53
CA SER A 5 1.74 -14.00 -3.62
C SER A 5 1.47 -13.34 -2.27
N ALA A 6 0.56 -13.94 -1.49
CA ALA A 6 0.26 -13.49 -0.13
C ALA A 6 1.52 -13.43 0.76
N GLY A 7 2.42 -14.41 0.64
CA GLY A 7 3.66 -14.45 1.41
C GLY A 7 4.63 -13.33 1.01
N ARG A 8 4.70 -12.98 -0.28
CA ARG A 8 5.54 -11.85 -0.75
C ARG A 8 4.99 -10.50 -0.32
N ALA A 9 3.68 -10.39 -0.14
CA ALA A 9 3.03 -9.16 0.31
C ALA A 9 3.30 -8.84 1.79
N GLU A 10 3.73 -9.83 2.58
CA GLU A 10 3.86 -9.68 4.03
C GLU A 10 5.05 -8.80 4.44
N GLU A 11 6.20 -8.92 3.79
CA GLU A 11 7.39 -8.12 4.15
C GLU A 11 7.17 -6.60 3.95
N PRO A 12 6.60 -6.14 2.82
CA PRO A 12 6.21 -4.75 2.67
C PRO A 12 5.09 -4.33 3.62
N ALA A 13 4.10 -5.20 3.87
CA ALA A 13 3.04 -4.93 4.84
C ALA A 13 3.59 -4.70 6.24
N GLN A 14 4.50 -5.55 6.72
CA GLN A 14 5.15 -5.40 8.02
C GLN A 14 5.93 -4.09 8.13
N SER A 15 6.57 -3.65 7.04
CA SER A 15 7.30 -2.37 7.01
C SER A 15 6.36 -1.16 7.16
N LEU A 16 5.19 -1.21 6.50
CA LEU A 16 4.12 -0.21 6.68
C LEU A 16 3.58 -0.22 8.11
N LEU A 17 3.31 -1.41 8.66
CA LEU A 17 2.75 -1.55 10.01
C LEU A 17 3.70 -1.03 11.07
N LEU A 18 5.01 -1.29 10.93
CA LEU A 18 6.02 -0.77 11.84
C LEU A 18 6.09 0.76 11.78
N TRP A 19 6.04 1.32 10.57
CA TRP A 19 6.01 2.77 10.39
C TRP A 19 4.76 3.41 11.02
N ARG A 20 3.59 2.81 10.83
CA ARG A 20 2.34 3.27 11.47
C ARG A 20 2.39 3.16 12.99
N ALA A 21 2.87 2.03 13.51
CA ALA A 21 3.01 1.81 14.94
C ALA A 21 3.93 2.85 15.60
N ARG A 22 5.09 3.12 14.99
CA ARG A 22 6.03 4.17 15.45
C ARG A 22 5.36 5.55 15.48
N LYS A 23 4.67 5.91 14.40
CA LYS A 23 3.98 7.19 14.29
C LYS A 23 2.94 7.38 15.39
N ASP A 24 2.14 6.35 15.68
CA ASP A 24 1.15 6.39 16.77
C ASP A 24 1.76 6.46 18.18
N LEU A 25 3.02 6.06 18.31
CA LEU A 25 3.79 6.12 19.57
C LEU A 25 4.61 7.41 19.68
N GLY A 26 4.43 8.36 18.75
CA GLY A 26 5.14 9.64 18.73
C GLY A 26 6.54 9.59 18.12
N GLU A 27 6.90 8.47 17.50
CA GLU A 27 8.18 8.31 16.80
C GLU A 27 8.01 8.61 15.31
N ASP A 28 8.25 9.87 14.93
CA ASP A 28 8.24 10.28 13.52
C ASP A 28 9.56 9.90 12.83
N ARG A 29 9.58 8.70 12.24
CA ARG A 29 10.73 8.17 11.50
C ARG A 29 10.32 7.79 10.08
N PRO A 30 11.28 7.76 9.13
CA PRO A 30 11.02 7.27 7.78
C PRO A 30 10.47 5.84 7.77
N LEU A 31 9.80 5.49 6.68
CA LEU A 31 9.39 4.12 6.40
C LEU A 31 10.63 3.19 6.45
N PRO A 32 10.63 2.12 7.27
CA PRO A 32 11.79 1.26 7.39
C PRO A 32 12.00 0.44 6.12
N SER A 33 13.28 0.22 5.77
CA SER A 33 13.62 -0.76 4.74
C SER A 33 13.25 -2.17 5.20
N TYR A 34 13.13 -3.10 4.25
CA TYR A 34 12.83 -4.50 4.57
C TYR A 34 13.90 -5.16 5.44
N GLU A 35 15.17 -4.81 5.24
CA GLU A 35 16.27 -5.28 6.09
C GLU A 35 16.14 -4.74 7.52
N THR A 36 15.81 -3.46 7.67
CA THR A 36 15.56 -2.84 8.97
C THR A 36 14.40 -3.53 9.68
N ASN A 37 13.31 -3.77 8.96
CA ASN A 37 12.13 -4.43 9.49
C ASN A 37 12.41 -5.88 9.93
N ARG A 38 13.17 -6.66 9.15
CA ARG A 38 13.58 -8.03 9.50
C ARG A 38 14.44 -8.11 10.77
N ARG A 39 15.23 -7.07 11.05
CA ARG A 39 16.07 -6.98 12.27
C ARG A 39 15.34 -6.33 13.45
N HIS A 40 14.17 -5.72 13.22
CA HIS A 40 13.44 -5.00 14.25
C HIS A 40 12.87 -5.97 15.28
N ARG A 41 13.08 -5.65 16.56
CA ARG A 41 12.43 -6.36 17.66
C ARG A 41 11.20 -5.57 18.07
N TRP A 42 10.05 -6.12 17.72
CA TRP A 42 8.76 -5.53 18.05
C TRP A 42 8.55 -5.47 19.56
N THR A 43 8.15 -4.29 20.03
CA THR A 43 7.64 -4.11 21.40
C THR A 43 6.17 -4.50 21.48
N GLY A 44 5.67 -4.77 22.69
CA GLY A 44 4.24 -5.03 22.90
C GLY A 44 3.36 -3.89 22.40
N ALA A 45 3.74 -2.64 22.66
CA ALA A 45 3.00 -1.47 22.21
C ALA A 45 2.96 -1.37 20.67
N GLU A 46 4.08 -1.64 19.99
CA GLU A 46 4.12 -1.64 18.52
C GLU A 46 3.24 -2.74 17.93
N LEU A 47 3.25 -3.95 18.50
CA LEU A 47 2.40 -5.06 18.06
C LEU A 47 0.92 -4.72 18.19
N GLU A 48 0.52 -4.10 19.30
CA GLU A 48 -0.88 -3.69 19.49
C GLU A 48 -1.31 -2.65 18.45
N ARG A 49 -0.48 -1.64 18.16
CA ARG A 49 -0.77 -0.65 17.10
C ARG A 49 -0.77 -1.28 15.71
N ALA A 50 0.18 -2.17 15.42
CA ALA A 50 0.23 -2.89 14.15
C ALA A 50 -1.02 -3.75 13.93
N LYS A 51 -1.51 -4.46 14.96
CA LYS A 51 -2.77 -5.22 14.87
C LYS A 51 -3.95 -4.33 14.50
N MET A 52 -4.07 -3.13 15.10
CA MET A 52 -5.13 -2.18 14.76
C MET A 52 -5.02 -1.75 13.29
N HIS A 53 -3.84 -1.32 12.84
CA HIS A 53 -3.63 -0.89 11.44
C HIS A 53 -3.78 -2.02 10.42
N ARG A 54 -3.47 -3.27 10.80
CA ARG A 54 -3.63 -4.44 9.92
C ARG A 54 -5.07 -4.62 9.46
N THR A 55 -6.05 -4.26 10.28
CA THR A 55 -7.48 -4.38 9.92
C THR A 55 -7.89 -3.46 8.78
N ALA A 56 -7.22 -2.32 8.63
CA ALA A 56 -7.48 -1.36 7.56
C ALA A 56 -6.54 -1.55 6.35
N LEU A 57 -5.61 -2.50 6.41
CA LEU A 57 -4.64 -2.74 5.36
C LEU A 57 -5.14 -3.81 4.39
N VAL A 58 -5.36 -3.41 3.13
CA VAL A 58 -5.56 -4.37 2.03
C VAL A 58 -4.21 -4.83 1.52
N SER A 59 -3.89 -6.11 1.72
CA SER A 59 -2.65 -6.71 1.21
C SER A 59 -2.78 -8.20 0.90
N GLY A 60 -2.13 -8.65 -0.18
CA GLY A 60 -2.16 -10.06 -0.58
C GLY A 60 -1.72 -10.29 -2.03
N ALA A 61 -2.06 -11.48 -2.53
CA ALA A 61 -1.99 -11.84 -3.95
C ALA A 61 -3.00 -11.04 -4.78
N PRO A 62 -2.83 -10.94 -6.12
CA PRO A 62 -3.68 -10.12 -6.97
C PRO A 62 -5.17 -10.46 -6.85
N GLU A 63 -5.51 -11.75 -6.82
CA GLU A 63 -6.90 -12.22 -6.77
C GLU A 63 -7.55 -11.87 -5.42
N GLN A 64 -6.78 -11.93 -4.34
CA GLN A 64 -7.24 -11.57 -3.00
C GLN A 64 -7.50 -10.08 -2.89
N VAL A 65 -6.57 -9.26 -3.40
CA VAL A 65 -6.73 -7.80 -3.40
C VAL A 65 -7.90 -7.39 -4.29
N HIS A 66 -8.03 -7.97 -5.48
CA HIS A 66 -9.17 -7.74 -6.36
C HIS A 66 -10.49 -8.06 -5.66
N ALA A 67 -10.62 -9.23 -5.03
CA ALA A 67 -11.83 -9.60 -4.32
C ALA A 67 -12.19 -8.62 -3.19
N VAL A 68 -11.20 -8.19 -2.39
CA VAL A 68 -11.41 -7.22 -1.31
C VAL A 68 -11.83 -5.85 -1.85
N LEU A 69 -11.15 -5.35 -2.88
CA LEU A 69 -11.48 -4.05 -3.47
C LEU A 69 -12.87 -4.05 -4.11
N THR A 70 -13.23 -5.09 -4.85
CA THR A 70 -14.57 -5.24 -5.44
C THR A 70 -15.65 -5.32 -4.37
N ALA A 71 -15.41 -6.04 -3.27
CA ALA A 71 -16.33 -6.09 -2.15
C ALA A 71 -16.49 -4.72 -1.47
N LEU A 72 -15.40 -3.96 -1.29
CA LEU A 72 -15.46 -2.59 -0.75
C LEU A 72 -16.25 -1.65 -1.66
N ALA A 73 -15.98 -1.66 -2.97
CA ALA A 73 -16.72 -0.84 -3.94
C ALA A 73 -18.21 -1.13 -3.90
N THR A 74 -18.58 -2.42 -3.92
CA THR A 74 -19.97 -2.88 -3.83
C THR A 74 -20.62 -2.45 -2.52
N THR A 75 -19.94 -2.64 -1.38
CA THR A 75 -20.46 -2.31 -0.05
C THR A 75 -20.74 -0.83 0.10
N HIS A 76 -19.90 0.02 -0.49
CA HIS A 76 -20.03 1.47 -0.42
C HIS A 76 -20.82 2.08 -1.60
N GLY A 77 -21.23 1.28 -2.59
CA GLY A 77 -21.96 1.75 -3.75
C GLY A 77 -21.18 2.75 -4.60
N VAL A 78 -19.87 2.56 -4.74
CA VAL A 78 -18.98 3.45 -5.50
C VAL A 78 -18.47 2.77 -6.76
N ASP A 79 -18.33 3.55 -7.84
CA ASP A 79 -17.84 3.07 -9.13
C ASP A 79 -16.32 3.23 -9.29
N GLU A 80 -15.65 3.94 -8.36
CA GLU A 80 -14.22 4.21 -8.41
C GLU A 80 -13.54 4.04 -7.05
N LEU A 81 -12.33 3.48 -7.07
CA LEU A 81 -11.44 3.36 -5.91
C LEU A 81 -10.08 3.97 -6.22
N ILE A 82 -9.60 4.81 -5.32
CA ILE A 82 -8.24 5.34 -5.38
C ILE A 82 -7.33 4.46 -4.51
N VAL A 83 -6.35 3.80 -5.13
CA VAL A 83 -5.40 2.92 -4.43
C VAL A 83 -4.09 3.66 -4.22
N ASN A 84 -3.62 3.68 -2.97
CA ASN A 84 -2.30 4.18 -2.62
C ASN A 84 -1.49 3.07 -1.93
N THR A 85 -0.31 2.78 -2.47
CA THR A 85 0.65 1.85 -1.89
C THR A 85 1.88 2.60 -1.39
N LEU A 86 2.08 2.56 -0.08
CA LEU A 86 3.32 2.99 0.58
C LEU A 86 4.21 1.78 0.83
N THR A 87 5.41 1.80 0.25
CA THR A 87 6.40 0.73 0.39
C THR A 87 7.82 1.27 0.29
N ALA A 88 8.80 0.52 0.79
CA ALA A 88 10.21 0.94 0.88
C ALA A 88 10.94 0.85 -0.47
N ASP A 89 10.57 -0.10 -1.33
CA ASP A 89 11.19 -0.30 -2.64
C ASP A 89 10.34 0.31 -3.76
N PRO A 90 10.89 1.24 -4.58
CA PRO A 90 10.19 1.80 -5.74
C PRO A 90 9.71 0.75 -6.75
N ALA A 91 10.45 -0.34 -6.95
CA ALA A 91 10.08 -1.40 -7.89
C ALA A 91 8.86 -2.17 -7.39
N ASP A 92 8.82 -2.50 -6.10
CA ASP A 92 7.64 -3.12 -5.47
C ASP A 92 6.44 -2.18 -5.54
N ARG A 93 6.65 -0.87 -5.39
CA ARG A 93 5.57 0.10 -5.51
C ARG A 93 4.93 0.03 -6.89
N GLN A 94 5.74 0.07 -7.95
CA GLN A 94 5.25 -0.03 -9.32
C GLN A 94 4.52 -1.36 -9.55
N ARG A 95 5.18 -2.48 -9.24
CA ARG A 95 4.61 -3.82 -9.40
C ARG A 95 3.29 -3.99 -8.64
N SER A 96 3.16 -3.38 -7.47
CA SER A 96 1.94 -3.45 -6.65
C SER A 96 0.72 -2.78 -7.29
N TYR A 97 0.92 -1.89 -8.27
CA TYR A 97 -0.15 -1.26 -9.04
C TYR A 97 -0.43 -2.01 -10.34
N GLU A 98 0.60 -2.55 -10.98
CA GLU A 98 0.46 -3.39 -12.19
C GLU A 98 -0.41 -4.62 -11.91
N LEU A 99 -0.13 -5.33 -10.82
CA LEU A 99 -0.85 -6.55 -10.45
C LEU A 99 -2.38 -6.39 -10.30
N PRO A 100 -2.91 -5.43 -9.51
CA PRO A 100 -4.35 -5.21 -9.46
C PRO A 100 -4.86 -4.64 -10.78
N ALA A 101 -4.12 -3.78 -11.50
CA ALA A 101 -4.57 -3.29 -12.79
C ALA A 101 -4.78 -4.43 -13.81
N GLU A 102 -3.89 -5.42 -13.83
CA GLU A 102 -4.04 -6.67 -14.59
C GLU A 102 -5.26 -7.49 -14.12
N ALA A 103 -5.43 -7.66 -12.80
CA ALA A 103 -6.56 -8.41 -12.25
C ALA A 103 -7.93 -7.75 -12.51
N PHE A 104 -7.95 -6.42 -12.66
CA PHE A 104 -9.13 -5.65 -13.06
C PHE A 104 -9.26 -5.51 -14.59
N GLU A 105 -8.35 -6.09 -15.36
CA GLU A 105 -8.29 -6.00 -16.83
C GLU A 105 -8.35 -4.53 -17.33
N LEU A 106 -7.70 -3.62 -16.59
CA LEU A 106 -7.76 -2.20 -16.91
C LEU A 106 -7.06 -1.92 -18.25
N PRO A 107 -7.63 -1.03 -19.08
CA PRO A 107 -6.98 -0.62 -20.31
C PRO A 107 -5.63 0.05 -20.00
N PRO A 108 -4.65 -0.04 -20.92
CA PRO A 108 -3.38 0.63 -20.74
C PRO A 108 -3.60 2.12 -20.52
N VAL A 109 -2.82 2.70 -19.59
CA VAL A 109 -2.92 4.12 -19.25
C VAL A 109 -2.78 4.93 -20.54
N ARG A 110 -3.83 5.69 -20.89
CA ARG A 110 -3.69 6.74 -21.89
C ARG A 110 -2.71 7.74 -21.30
N GLN A 111 -1.54 7.89 -21.91
CA GLN A 111 -0.61 8.95 -21.54
C GLN A 111 -1.34 10.28 -21.70
N GLN A 112 -1.74 10.87 -20.58
CA GLN A 112 -2.22 12.25 -20.58
C GLN A 112 -1.03 13.14 -20.88
N ALA A 113 -1.21 14.11 -21.77
CA ALA A 113 -0.21 15.14 -22.02
C ALA A 113 0.20 15.76 -20.68
N PRO A 114 1.49 16.09 -20.48
CA PRO A 114 1.95 16.70 -19.23
C PRO A 114 1.07 17.90 -18.88
N VAL A 115 0.57 17.94 -17.63
CA VAL A 115 -0.16 19.10 -17.13
C VAL A 115 0.79 20.29 -17.23
N PRO A 116 0.47 21.33 -18.03
CA PRO A 116 1.35 22.47 -18.18
C PRO A 116 1.57 23.12 -16.80
N ALA A 117 2.82 23.51 -16.53
CA ALA A 117 3.17 24.16 -15.27
C ALA A 117 2.24 25.36 -15.04
N PRO A 118 1.74 25.56 -13.81
CA PRO A 118 0.90 26.71 -13.52
C PRO A 118 1.67 27.99 -13.87
N ALA A 119 1.04 28.88 -14.63
CA ALA A 119 1.62 30.18 -14.94
C ALA A 119 1.93 30.90 -13.61
N LEU A 120 3.21 31.24 -13.41
CA LEU A 120 3.63 32.08 -12.29
C LEU A 120 2.84 33.39 -12.39
N ARG A 121 2.04 33.68 -11.36
CA ARG A 121 1.40 34.99 -11.25
C ARG A 121 2.50 36.03 -10.98
N PRO A 122 2.48 37.19 -11.67
CA PRO A 122 3.45 38.26 -11.47
C PRO A 122 3.40 38.87 -10.07
#